data_AF-A0A7V9LXR8-F1
#
_entry.id   AF-A0A7V9LXR8-F1
#
_cell.length_a   1.000
_cell.length_b   1.000
_cell.length_c   1.000
_cell.angle_alpha   90.00
_cell.angle_beta   90.00
_cell.angle_gamma   90.00
#
_symmetry.space_group_name_H-M   'P 1'
#
loop_
_entity.id
_entity.type
_entity.pdbx_description
1 polymer ?
#
loop_
_entity_poly.entity_id
_entity_poly.type
_entity_poly.pdbx_seq_one_letter_code
_entity_poly.pdbx_strand_id
1 'polypeptide(L)'
;MLFAEVVATSAAVAATRSRKAKIEALADLQRRLAPEEVEPVVAWLAGEPRQGRIGTGWRTLAAVDVSPADTPALDVAAVDAALDDLAGTSGPGSGQRRADTLSRLVGAATADEQTFLRRLLTGELRQGALEGIMVDAVATASGCPLDVVRRAFMLSGRLPATAAAALGGGSTALAEIGLQVGRAVRPMLASPAGSLDEALAELGADVSVEYKLDGARIQVHRDGTDVGVYTRSLREITGGVPELVAWALALPCRSVVLDGESLALTDEGRPRPFQESVSLAGSGVQRPNVFDCLHLDGQDLIDAPLID
;
A
#
# COMPACT_ATOMS: atom_id res chain seq x y z
N MET A 1 5.17 -23.67 5.25
CA MET A 1 3.71 -23.85 5.39
C MET A 1 3.11 -24.18 4.04
N LEU A 2 2.10 -25.07 3.98
CA LEU A 2 1.41 -25.35 2.72
C LEU A 2 0.56 -24.15 2.29
N PHE A 3 0.52 -23.87 0.98
CA PHE A 3 -0.28 -22.79 0.41
C PHE A 3 -1.79 -22.99 0.69
N ALA A 4 -2.27 -24.24 0.68
CA ALA A 4 -3.63 -24.60 1.07
C ALA A 4 -4.04 -24.06 2.46
N GLU A 5 -3.11 -23.93 3.42
CA GLU A 5 -3.42 -23.37 4.74
C GLU A 5 -3.75 -21.88 4.65
N VAL A 6 -3.02 -21.13 3.82
CA VAL A 6 -3.28 -19.71 3.54
C VAL A 6 -4.64 -19.54 2.87
N VAL A 7 -4.95 -20.41 1.89
CA VAL A 7 -6.22 -20.42 1.17
C VAL A 7 -7.38 -20.77 2.10
N ALA A 8 -7.21 -21.74 3.00
CA ALA A 8 -8.21 -22.09 4.00
C ALA A 8 -8.47 -20.92 4.97
N THR A 9 -7.43 -20.21 5.43
CA THR A 9 -7.60 -19.01 6.25
C THR A 9 -8.35 -17.91 5.49
N SER A 10 -8.02 -17.69 4.21
CA SER A 10 -8.74 -16.75 3.34
C SER A 10 -10.23 -17.08 3.23
N ALA A 11 -10.57 -18.36 3.01
CA ALA A 11 -11.95 -18.82 2.95
C ALA A 11 -12.68 -18.63 4.28
N ALA A 12 -12.04 -18.95 5.41
CA ALA A 12 -12.62 -18.77 6.75
C ALA A 12 -12.91 -17.29 7.05
N VAL A 13 -12.00 -16.39 6.65
CA VAL A 13 -12.17 -14.94 6.75
C VAL A 13 -13.35 -14.48 5.89
N ALA A 14 -13.47 -14.95 4.64
CA ALA A 14 -14.57 -14.59 3.75
C ALA A 14 -15.94 -15.10 4.24
N ALA A 15 -15.96 -16.25 4.92
CA ALA A 15 -17.19 -16.88 5.41
C ALA A 15 -17.83 -16.19 6.63
N THR A 16 -17.11 -15.28 7.29
CA THR A 16 -17.60 -14.61 8.52
C THR A 16 -17.81 -13.11 8.34
N ARG A 17 -18.81 -12.56 9.03
CA ARG A 17 -19.02 -11.11 9.16
C ARG A 17 -18.38 -10.52 10.42
N SER A 18 -17.92 -11.36 11.35
CA SER A 18 -17.33 -10.91 12.61
C SER A 18 -15.92 -10.40 12.38
N ARG A 19 -15.70 -9.08 12.56
CA ARG A 19 -14.35 -8.47 12.51
C ARG A 19 -13.38 -9.20 13.45
N LYS A 20 -13.81 -9.49 14.68
CA LYS A 20 -12.99 -10.20 15.68
C LYS A 20 -12.58 -11.59 15.18
N ALA A 21 -13.50 -12.35 14.60
CA ALA A 21 -13.19 -13.69 14.09
C ALA A 21 -12.20 -13.65 12.92
N LYS A 22 -12.28 -12.61 12.06
CA LYS A 22 -11.30 -12.40 10.98
C LYS A 22 -9.92 -12.11 11.53
N ILE A 23 -9.83 -11.22 12.53
CA ILE A 23 -8.57 -10.86 13.20
C ILE A 23 -7.92 -12.11 13.79
N GLU A 24 -8.68 -12.92 14.54
CA GLU A 24 -8.17 -14.13 15.18
C GLU A 24 -7.66 -15.15 14.14
N ALA A 25 -8.45 -15.44 13.10
CA ALA A 25 -8.06 -16.40 12.06
C ALA A 25 -6.76 -15.98 11.34
N LEU A 26 -6.58 -14.69 11.09
CA LEU A 26 -5.36 -14.14 10.49
C LEU A 26 -4.18 -14.16 11.46
N ALA A 27 -4.42 -13.86 12.74
CA ALA A 27 -3.38 -13.87 13.76
C ALA A 27 -2.87 -15.30 14.03
N ASP A 28 -3.78 -16.27 14.07
CA ASP A 28 -3.48 -17.70 14.23
C ASP A 28 -2.61 -18.25 13.08
N LEU A 29 -2.87 -17.80 11.85
CA LEU A 29 -2.02 -18.11 10.71
C LEU A 29 -0.64 -17.48 10.88
N GLN A 30 -0.59 -16.18 11.16
CA GLN A 30 0.66 -15.41 11.27
C GLN A 30 1.61 -15.95 12.35
N ARG A 31 1.09 -16.41 13.49
CA ARG A 31 1.89 -17.02 14.57
C ARG A 31 2.60 -18.32 14.17
N ARG A 32 2.20 -18.94 13.06
CA ARG A 32 2.75 -20.21 12.56
C ARG A 32 3.67 -20.02 11.35
N LEU A 33 3.80 -18.80 10.83
CA LEU A 33 4.64 -18.50 9.68
C LEU A 33 6.12 -18.54 10.06
N ALA A 34 6.95 -19.09 9.18
CA ALA A 34 8.39 -18.85 9.24
C ALA A 34 8.70 -17.40 8.83
N PRO A 35 9.83 -16.81 9.26
CA PRO A 35 10.17 -15.41 8.97
C PRO A 35 10.08 -15.04 7.48
N GLU A 36 10.56 -15.91 6.60
CA GLU A 36 10.52 -15.75 5.14
C GLU A 36 9.10 -15.82 4.54
N GLU A 37 8.14 -16.37 5.27
CA GLU A 37 6.75 -16.53 4.82
C GLU A 37 5.87 -15.32 5.23
N VAL A 38 6.32 -14.49 6.17
CA VAL A 38 5.53 -13.39 6.72
C VAL A 38 5.15 -12.39 5.65
N GLU A 39 6.14 -11.85 4.93
CA GLU A 39 5.87 -10.84 3.90
C GLU A 39 4.95 -11.34 2.78
N PRO A 40 5.21 -12.50 2.13
CA PRO A 40 4.34 -12.97 1.06
C PRO A 40 2.92 -13.25 1.55
N VAL A 41 2.75 -13.96 2.68
CA VAL A 41 1.41 -14.31 3.17
C VAL A 41 0.61 -13.08 3.59
N VAL A 42 1.25 -12.12 4.27
CA VAL A 42 0.59 -10.86 4.65
C VAL A 42 0.20 -10.06 3.42
N ALA A 43 1.05 -9.98 2.39
CA ALA A 43 0.72 -9.32 1.14
C ALA A 43 -0.49 -9.99 0.47
N TRP A 44 -0.45 -11.31 0.30
CA TRP A 44 -1.51 -12.05 -0.39
C TRP A 44 -2.85 -11.91 0.32
N LEU A 45 -2.87 -12.01 1.65
CA LEU A 45 -4.09 -11.83 2.43
C LEU A 45 -4.50 -10.35 2.60
N ALA A 46 -3.62 -9.40 2.29
CA ALA A 46 -4.01 -8.00 2.08
C ALA A 46 -4.61 -7.77 0.68
N GLY A 47 -4.50 -8.74 -0.23
CA GLY A 47 -5.13 -8.74 -1.55
C GLY A 47 -4.19 -8.43 -2.71
N GLU A 48 -2.88 -8.37 -2.48
CA GLU A 48 -1.88 -8.04 -3.50
C GLU A 48 -0.68 -8.99 -3.45
N PRO A 49 -0.05 -9.34 -4.60
CA PRO A 49 1.24 -10.02 -4.59
C PRO A 49 2.31 -9.15 -3.89
N ARG A 50 3.26 -9.77 -3.19
CA ARG A 50 4.43 -9.08 -2.60
C ARG A 50 5.21 -8.30 -3.65
N GLN A 51 5.24 -8.81 -4.88
CA GLN A 51 5.90 -8.26 -6.06
C GLN A 51 5.17 -7.06 -6.66
N GLY A 52 3.95 -6.74 -6.21
CA GLY A 52 3.09 -5.73 -6.81
C GLY A 52 2.49 -6.19 -8.14
N ARG A 53 2.48 -5.32 -9.16
CA ARG A 53 1.88 -5.63 -10.47
C ARG A 53 2.72 -6.64 -11.24
N ILE A 54 2.29 -7.89 -11.19
CA ILE A 54 2.78 -8.96 -12.04
C ILE A 54 2.12 -8.78 -13.40
N GLY A 55 2.91 -8.64 -14.48
CA GLY A 55 2.40 -8.29 -15.82
C GLY A 55 1.58 -9.39 -16.51
N THR A 56 0.82 -10.18 -15.76
CA THR A 56 -0.16 -11.17 -16.18
C THR A 56 -1.53 -10.51 -16.24
N GLY A 57 -1.84 -9.84 -17.35
CA GLY A 57 -3.18 -9.30 -17.56
C GLY A 57 -4.24 -10.40 -17.62
N TRP A 58 -5.51 -10.02 -17.48
CA TRP A 58 -6.68 -10.92 -17.54
C TRP A 58 -6.61 -11.94 -18.69
N ARG A 59 -6.18 -11.53 -19.89
CA ARG A 59 -6.07 -12.40 -21.06
C ARG A 59 -5.09 -13.56 -20.85
N THR A 60 -3.95 -13.32 -20.22
CA THR A 60 -2.95 -14.36 -19.94
C THR A 60 -3.49 -15.34 -18.90
N LEU A 61 -4.16 -14.83 -17.86
CA LEU A 61 -4.78 -15.67 -16.82
C LEU A 61 -5.92 -16.53 -17.36
N ALA A 62 -6.78 -15.96 -18.21
CA ALA A 62 -7.90 -16.65 -18.81
C ALA A 62 -7.47 -17.72 -19.83
N ALA A 63 -6.29 -17.57 -20.44
CA ALA A 63 -5.74 -18.56 -21.37
C ALA A 63 -5.13 -19.79 -20.68
N VAL A 64 -4.88 -19.72 -19.37
CA VAL A 64 -4.41 -20.87 -18.59
C VAL A 64 -5.61 -21.72 -18.18
N ASP A 65 -5.86 -22.76 -18.98
CA ASP A 65 -6.88 -23.78 -18.76
C ASP A 65 -6.19 -25.12 -18.46
N VAL A 66 -5.97 -25.38 -17.17
CA VAL A 66 -5.30 -26.58 -16.66
C VAL A 66 -6.13 -27.20 -15.55
N SER A 67 -6.28 -28.52 -15.56
CA SER A 67 -7.01 -29.23 -14.52
C SER A 67 -6.32 -29.06 -13.15
N PRO A 68 -7.09 -28.89 -12.06
CA PRO A 68 -6.52 -28.78 -10.72
C PRO A 68 -5.88 -30.10 -10.26
N ALA A 69 -4.88 -29.99 -9.40
CA ALA A 69 -4.33 -31.12 -8.68
C ALA A 69 -5.34 -31.67 -7.65
N ASP A 70 -5.32 -32.98 -7.41
CA ASP A 70 -6.22 -33.64 -6.44
C ASP A 70 -5.84 -33.37 -4.97
N THR A 71 -4.57 -33.09 -4.71
CA THR A 71 -4.03 -32.87 -3.36
C THR A 71 -3.11 -31.65 -3.32
N PRO A 72 -3.09 -30.89 -2.22
CA PRO A 72 -2.20 -29.75 -2.09
C PRO A 72 -0.74 -30.18 -2.01
N ALA A 73 0.10 -29.57 -2.85
CA ALA A 73 1.55 -29.80 -2.86
C ALA A 73 2.38 -28.51 -2.89
N LEU A 74 1.75 -27.36 -3.10
CA LEU A 74 2.43 -26.07 -3.11
C LEU A 74 2.66 -25.57 -1.68
N ASP A 75 3.85 -25.06 -1.41
CA ASP A 75 4.16 -24.30 -0.21
C ASP A 75 4.26 -22.79 -0.53
N VAL A 76 4.30 -21.97 0.52
CA VAL A 76 4.40 -20.51 0.40
C VAL A 76 5.64 -20.11 -0.41
N ALA A 77 6.80 -20.74 -0.16
CA ALA A 77 8.04 -20.40 -0.84
C ALA A 77 7.99 -20.67 -2.36
N ALA A 78 7.43 -21.81 -2.77
CA ALA A 78 7.28 -22.17 -4.17
C ALA A 78 6.34 -21.23 -4.92
N VAL A 79 5.23 -20.82 -4.28
CA VAL A 79 4.32 -19.83 -4.86
C VAL A 79 5.02 -18.48 -4.99
N ASP A 80 5.67 -17.99 -3.93
CA ASP A 80 6.34 -16.69 -3.95
C ASP A 80 7.47 -16.62 -4.98
N ALA A 81 8.27 -17.69 -5.10
CA ALA A 81 9.31 -17.81 -6.12
C ALA A 81 8.73 -17.79 -7.55
N ALA A 82 7.60 -18.46 -7.78
CA ALA A 82 6.94 -18.41 -9.08
C ALA A 82 6.40 -17.00 -9.41
N LEU A 83 5.93 -16.26 -8.40
CA LEU A 83 5.50 -14.87 -8.56
C LEU A 83 6.69 -13.94 -8.83
N ASP A 84 7.83 -14.14 -8.19
CA ASP A 84 9.09 -13.45 -8.49
C ASP A 84 9.53 -13.69 -9.94
N ASP A 85 9.51 -14.94 -10.41
CA ASP A 85 9.82 -15.30 -11.80
C ASP A 85 8.90 -14.58 -12.80
N LEU A 86 7.59 -14.53 -12.51
CA LEU A 86 6.62 -13.83 -13.35
C LEU A 86 6.87 -12.32 -13.40
N ALA A 87 7.17 -11.71 -12.26
CA ALA A 87 7.46 -10.29 -12.13
C ALA A 87 8.76 -9.90 -12.86
N GLY A 88 9.82 -10.69 -12.74
CA GLY A 88 11.11 -10.48 -13.39
C GLY A 88 11.11 -10.77 -14.89
N THR A 89 10.13 -11.51 -15.41
CA THR A 89 10.09 -11.88 -16.83
C THR A 89 9.82 -10.67 -17.73
N SER A 90 10.78 -10.33 -18.59
CA SER A 90 10.70 -9.23 -19.56
C SER A 90 11.37 -9.56 -20.90
N GLY A 91 11.28 -8.65 -21.89
CA GLY A 91 11.92 -8.81 -23.21
C GLY A 91 11.19 -9.73 -24.20
N PRO A 92 11.82 -10.04 -25.34
CA PRO A 92 11.24 -10.91 -26.37
C PRO A 92 10.83 -12.28 -25.83
N GLY A 93 9.66 -12.78 -26.25
CA GLY A 93 9.12 -14.07 -25.80
C GLY A 93 8.63 -14.11 -24.34
N SER A 94 8.64 -12.97 -23.62
CA SER A 94 8.16 -12.88 -22.24
C SER A 94 6.71 -13.36 -22.06
N GLY A 95 5.84 -13.15 -23.06
CA GLY A 95 4.46 -13.62 -23.03
C GLY A 95 4.35 -15.14 -22.89
N GLN A 96 5.11 -15.90 -23.68
CA GLN A 96 5.10 -17.37 -23.60
C GLN A 96 5.69 -17.86 -22.29
N ARG A 97 6.83 -17.30 -21.85
CA ARG A 97 7.44 -17.70 -20.56
C ARG A 97 6.52 -17.43 -19.37
N ARG A 98 5.80 -16.30 -19.38
CA ARG A 98 4.77 -16.02 -18.36
C ARG A 98 3.63 -17.04 -18.41
N ALA A 99 3.16 -17.41 -19.60
CA ALA A 99 2.15 -18.44 -19.77
C ALA A 99 2.63 -19.81 -19.25
N ASP A 100 3.87 -20.19 -19.54
CA ASP A 100 4.44 -21.47 -19.10
C ASP A 100 4.59 -21.53 -17.57
N THR A 101 5.13 -20.47 -16.95
CA THR A 101 5.25 -20.39 -15.49
C THR A 101 3.89 -20.39 -14.82
N LEU A 102 2.91 -19.64 -15.35
CA LEU A 102 1.56 -19.61 -14.81
C LEU A 102 0.86 -20.97 -14.95
N SER A 103 0.99 -21.65 -16.09
CA SER A 103 0.43 -22.99 -16.30
C SER A 103 1.03 -24.02 -15.34
N ARG A 104 2.34 -23.96 -15.07
CA ARG A 104 2.98 -24.83 -14.08
C ARG A 104 2.46 -24.56 -12.67
N LEU A 105 2.42 -23.29 -12.25
CA LEU A 105 1.95 -22.89 -10.93
C LEU A 105 0.47 -23.28 -10.71
N VAL A 106 -0.39 -22.91 -11.64
CA VAL A 106 -1.84 -23.17 -11.57
C VAL A 106 -2.14 -24.66 -11.70
N GLY A 107 -1.40 -25.40 -12.53
CA GLY A 107 -1.57 -26.85 -12.68
C GLY A 107 -1.16 -27.66 -11.45
N ALA A 108 -0.22 -27.15 -10.65
CA ALA A 108 0.17 -27.77 -9.38
C ALA A 108 -0.78 -27.43 -8.22
N ALA A 109 -1.66 -26.45 -8.41
CA ALA A 109 -2.63 -26.00 -7.41
C ALA A 109 -3.92 -26.83 -7.47
N THR A 110 -4.51 -27.08 -6.29
CA THR A 110 -5.87 -27.58 -6.13
C THR A 110 -6.92 -26.55 -6.59
N ALA A 111 -8.18 -26.94 -6.71
CA ALA A 111 -9.25 -26.06 -7.20
C ALA A 111 -9.40 -24.75 -6.39
N ASP A 112 -9.32 -24.83 -5.06
CA ASP A 112 -9.41 -23.66 -4.18
C ASP A 112 -8.16 -22.77 -4.31
N GLU A 113 -6.97 -23.38 -4.41
CA GLU A 113 -5.71 -22.69 -4.62
C GLU A 113 -5.67 -21.96 -5.97
N GLN A 114 -6.15 -22.59 -7.05
CA GLN A 114 -6.29 -21.94 -8.36
C GLN A 114 -7.23 -20.74 -8.28
N THR A 115 -8.36 -20.89 -7.58
CA THR A 115 -9.34 -19.81 -7.41
C THR A 115 -8.72 -18.64 -6.66
N PHE A 116 -7.99 -18.91 -5.57
CA PHE A 116 -7.27 -17.89 -4.83
C PHE A 116 -6.23 -17.19 -5.69
N LEU A 117 -5.35 -17.94 -6.39
CA LEU A 117 -4.30 -17.38 -7.25
C LEU A 117 -4.87 -16.46 -8.32
N ARG A 118 -5.94 -16.89 -9.01
CA ARG A 118 -6.60 -16.08 -10.03
C ARG A 118 -7.11 -14.77 -9.45
N ARG A 119 -7.80 -14.81 -8.30
CA ARG A 119 -8.30 -13.62 -7.63
C ARG A 119 -7.20 -12.71 -7.10
N LEU A 120 -6.10 -13.27 -6.60
CA LEU A 120 -4.94 -12.50 -6.16
C LEU A 120 -4.33 -11.75 -7.36
N LEU A 121 -4.11 -12.44 -8.46
CA LEU A 121 -3.46 -11.88 -9.66
C LEU A 121 -4.37 -10.88 -10.42
N THR A 122 -5.69 -10.97 -10.27
CA THR A 122 -6.64 -9.98 -10.82
C THR A 122 -6.96 -8.84 -9.85
N GLY A 123 -6.51 -8.90 -8.59
CA GLY A 123 -6.87 -7.90 -7.56
C GLY A 123 -8.32 -8.04 -7.05
N GLU A 124 -8.89 -9.24 -7.16
CA GLU A 124 -10.29 -9.55 -6.85
C GLU A 124 -10.46 -10.45 -5.61
N LEU A 125 -9.45 -10.54 -4.74
CA LEU A 125 -9.50 -11.44 -3.58
C LEU A 125 -10.71 -11.18 -2.65
N ARG A 126 -11.15 -9.90 -2.53
CA ARG A 126 -12.43 -9.45 -1.93
C ARG A 126 -12.89 -10.22 -0.66
N GLN A 127 -11.97 -10.68 0.17
CA GLN A 127 -12.27 -11.49 1.36
C GLN A 127 -12.79 -10.67 2.56
N GLY A 128 -12.89 -9.35 2.40
CA GLY A 128 -13.37 -8.46 3.45
C GLY A 128 -12.44 -8.39 4.67
N ALA A 129 -11.16 -8.73 4.50
CA ALA A 129 -10.06 -8.43 5.41
C ALA A 129 -9.04 -7.55 4.69
N LEU A 130 -9.41 -6.27 4.59
CA LEU A 130 -8.55 -5.23 4.01
C LEU A 130 -7.42 -4.89 4.99
N GLU A 131 -6.50 -4.01 4.58
CA GLU A 131 -5.34 -3.56 5.36
C GLU A 131 -5.67 -3.28 6.83
N GLY A 132 -6.77 -2.61 7.14
CA GLY A 132 -7.14 -2.27 8.51
C GLY A 132 -7.49 -3.47 9.41
N ILE A 133 -7.93 -4.60 8.86
CA ILE A 133 -8.10 -5.85 9.64
C ILE A 133 -6.76 -6.57 9.78
N MET A 134 -5.94 -6.55 8.74
CA MET A 134 -4.62 -7.16 8.75
C MET A 134 -3.69 -6.50 9.77
N VAL A 135 -3.71 -5.17 9.90
CA VAL A 135 -2.95 -4.45 10.93
C VAL A 135 -3.34 -4.89 12.35
N ASP A 136 -4.64 -5.02 12.63
CA ASP A 136 -5.11 -5.52 13.92
C ASP A 136 -4.68 -6.98 14.16
N ALA A 137 -4.65 -7.80 13.10
CA ALA A 137 -4.17 -9.18 13.17
C ALA A 137 -2.65 -9.26 13.42
N VAL A 138 -1.84 -8.39 12.80
CA VAL A 138 -0.40 -8.27 13.06
C VAL A 138 -0.15 -7.90 14.53
N ALA A 139 -0.88 -6.91 15.06
CA ALA A 139 -0.78 -6.54 16.47
C ALA A 139 -1.16 -7.71 17.40
N THR A 140 -2.24 -8.42 17.07
CA THR A 140 -2.70 -9.60 17.84
C THR A 140 -1.68 -10.74 17.79
N ALA A 141 -1.10 -11.03 16.63
CA ALA A 141 -0.14 -12.13 16.44
C ALA A 141 1.21 -11.86 17.09
N SER A 142 1.70 -10.62 17.00
CA SER A 142 2.99 -10.19 17.57
C SER A 142 2.93 -9.85 19.05
N GLY A 143 1.73 -9.61 19.60
CA GLY A 143 1.54 -9.09 20.95
C GLY A 143 1.97 -7.61 21.11
N CYS A 144 2.28 -6.92 20.02
CA CYS A 144 2.65 -5.51 20.05
C CYS A 144 1.42 -4.61 20.26
N PRO A 145 1.58 -3.44 20.92
CA PRO A 145 0.52 -2.43 20.98
C PRO A 145 0.08 -2.00 19.58
N LEU A 146 -1.24 -1.87 19.39
CA LEU A 146 -1.83 -1.61 18.08
C LEU A 146 -1.42 -0.25 17.49
N ASP A 147 -1.29 0.77 18.33
CA ASP A 147 -0.80 2.09 17.99
C ASP A 147 0.65 2.06 17.49
N VAL A 148 1.52 1.24 18.09
CA VAL A 148 2.91 1.04 17.64
C VAL A 148 2.95 0.39 16.26
N VAL A 149 2.16 -0.67 16.02
CA VAL A 149 2.06 -1.31 14.70
C VAL A 149 1.51 -0.35 13.66
N ARG A 150 0.46 0.41 14.00
CA ARG A 150 -0.12 1.43 13.12
C ARG A 150 0.90 2.51 12.77
N ARG A 151 1.64 3.02 13.74
CA ARG A 151 2.67 4.05 13.53
C ARG A 151 3.75 3.55 12.57
N ALA A 152 4.28 2.35 12.80
CA ALA A 152 5.27 1.74 11.92
C ALA A 152 4.73 1.49 10.50
N PHE A 153 3.47 1.06 10.38
CA PHE A 153 2.85 0.88 9.07
C PHE A 153 2.65 2.22 8.34
N MET A 154 2.22 3.25 9.07
CA MET A 154 2.04 4.59 8.52
C MET A 154 3.36 5.11 7.92
N LEU A 155 4.45 5.02 8.68
CA LEU A 155 5.78 5.48 8.25
C LEU A 155 6.42 4.61 7.17
N SER A 156 6.28 3.29 7.24
CA SER A 156 6.88 2.40 6.26
C SER A 156 6.13 2.40 4.92
N GLY A 157 4.83 2.67 4.94
CA GLY A 157 3.93 2.49 3.79
C GLY A 157 3.81 1.03 3.34
N ARG A 158 4.37 0.07 4.10
CA ARG A 158 4.59 -1.32 3.66
C ARG A 158 4.11 -2.30 4.74
N LEU A 159 2.89 -2.79 4.59
CA LEU A 159 2.28 -3.71 5.55
C LEU A 159 3.06 -5.02 5.71
N PRO A 160 3.54 -5.68 4.63
CA PRO A 160 4.33 -6.91 4.76
C PRO A 160 5.59 -6.73 5.62
N ALA A 161 6.38 -5.69 5.31
CA ALA A 161 7.61 -5.39 6.04
C ALA A 161 7.33 -5.01 7.51
N THR A 162 6.22 -4.29 7.77
CA THR A 162 5.78 -3.98 9.13
C THR A 162 5.42 -5.24 9.91
N ALA A 163 4.74 -6.19 9.27
CA ALA A 163 4.40 -7.48 9.88
C ALA A 163 5.65 -8.32 10.19
N ALA A 164 6.63 -8.34 9.28
CA ALA A 164 7.91 -9.02 9.50
C ALA A 164 8.68 -8.42 10.69
N ALA A 165 8.74 -7.08 10.78
CA ALA A 165 9.34 -6.40 11.93
C ALA A 165 8.61 -6.72 13.24
N ALA A 166 7.27 -6.66 13.24
CA ALA A 166 6.45 -6.95 14.42
C ALA A 166 6.63 -8.40 14.92
N LEU A 167 6.56 -9.38 14.01
CA LEU A 167 6.63 -10.80 14.37
C LEU A 167 8.05 -11.26 14.69
N GLY A 168 9.06 -10.69 14.04
CA GLY A 168 10.47 -11.06 14.26
C GLY A 168 11.14 -10.34 15.42
N GLY A 169 10.86 -9.05 15.61
CA GLY A 169 11.57 -8.20 16.58
C GLY A 169 10.66 -7.40 17.53
N GLY A 170 9.35 -7.57 17.45
CA GLY A 170 8.39 -6.95 18.35
C GLY A 170 8.41 -5.42 18.31
N SER A 171 8.03 -4.79 19.42
CA SER A 171 7.93 -3.33 19.51
C SER A 171 9.27 -2.62 19.33
N THR A 172 10.39 -3.27 19.67
CA THR A 172 11.74 -2.71 19.47
C THR A 172 12.03 -2.54 17.99
N ALA A 173 11.82 -3.57 17.17
CA ALA A 173 12.02 -3.45 15.71
C ALA A 173 11.03 -2.49 15.05
N LEU A 174 9.79 -2.40 15.56
CA LEU A 174 8.83 -1.41 15.08
C LEU A 174 9.24 0.03 15.39
N ALA A 175 9.89 0.27 16.54
CA ALA A 175 10.36 1.60 16.92
C ALA A 175 11.51 2.11 16.05
N GLU A 176 12.25 1.22 15.38
CA GLU A 176 13.31 1.57 14.43
C GLU A 176 12.74 2.08 13.08
N ILE A 177 11.46 1.86 12.83
CA ILE A 177 10.79 2.35 11.63
C ILE A 177 10.44 3.82 11.85
N GLY A 178 11.36 4.70 11.44
CA GLY A 178 11.20 6.16 11.40
C GLY A 178 10.78 6.70 10.03
N LEU A 179 10.55 8.02 9.97
CA LEU A 179 10.38 8.71 8.69
C LEU A 179 11.69 8.64 7.92
N GLN A 180 11.60 8.34 6.62
CA GLN A 180 12.76 8.34 5.73
C GLN A 180 12.42 9.18 4.51
N VAL A 181 13.21 10.24 4.25
CA VAL A 181 13.06 11.04 3.02
C VAL A 181 13.25 10.13 1.80
N GLY A 182 12.39 10.27 0.78
CA GLY A 182 12.30 9.37 -0.37
C GLY A 182 11.47 8.10 -0.16
N ARG A 183 10.89 7.88 1.04
CA ARG A 183 9.89 6.85 1.29
C ARG A 183 8.56 7.50 1.64
N ALA A 184 7.57 7.33 0.77
CA ALA A 184 6.24 7.88 0.99
C ALA A 184 5.59 7.31 2.27
N VAL A 185 5.05 8.22 3.08
CA VAL A 185 4.33 7.94 4.33
C VAL A 185 2.84 7.91 4.03
N ARG A 186 2.10 6.98 4.65
CA ARG A 186 0.65 6.93 4.52
C ARG A 186 0.03 8.28 4.94
N PRO A 187 -0.92 8.82 4.16
CA PRO A 187 -1.51 10.12 4.47
C PRO A 187 -2.38 10.05 5.74
N MET A 188 -2.31 11.11 6.55
CA MET A 188 -3.34 11.36 7.57
C MET A 188 -4.71 11.54 6.86
N LEU A 189 -5.74 10.85 7.35
CA LEU A 189 -7.09 10.90 6.81
C LEU A 189 -8.00 11.74 7.72
N ALA A 190 -9.02 12.36 7.13
CA ALA A 190 -10.01 13.13 7.85
C ALA A 190 -11.28 12.31 8.15
N SER A 191 -11.90 12.60 9.29
CA SER A 191 -13.26 12.15 9.61
C SER A 191 -14.28 13.18 9.10
N PRO A 192 -15.41 12.75 8.50
CA PRO A 192 -16.46 13.68 8.11
C PRO A 192 -17.22 14.20 9.34
N ALA A 193 -17.58 15.49 9.33
CA ALA A 193 -18.53 16.10 10.26
C ALA A 193 -19.79 16.53 9.51
N GLY A 194 -20.96 16.47 10.16
CA GLY A 194 -22.23 16.88 9.56
C GLY A 194 -22.38 18.40 9.43
N SER A 195 -21.65 19.17 10.24
CA SER A 195 -21.61 20.64 10.18
C SER A 195 -20.32 21.20 10.78
N LEU A 196 -20.07 22.50 10.55
CA LEU A 196 -18.95 23.20 11.18
C LEU A 196 -19.11 23.26 12.71
N ASP A 197 -20.32 23.53 13.20
CA ASP A 197 -20.58 23.63 14.65
C ASP A 197 -20.32 22.29 15.36
N GLU A 198 -20.69 21.17 14.73
CA GLU A 198 -20.39 19.82 15.24
C GLU A 198 -18.87 19.57 15.29
N ALA A 199 -18.15 19.91 14.22
CA ALA A 199 -16.69 19.77 14.18
C ALA A 199 -16.00 20.61 15.26
N LEU A 200 -16.42 21.87 15.45
CA LEU A 200 -15.86 22.77 16.47
C LEU A 200 -16.23 22.34 17.90
N ALA A 201 -17.40 21.74 18.09
CA ALA A 201 -17.79 21.19 19.39
C ALA A 201 -16.92 19.98 19.77
N GLU A 202 -16.49 19.17 18.79
CA GLU A 202 -15.61 18.02 19.00
C GLU A 202 -14.13 18.43 19.17
N LEU A 203 -13.62 19.28 18.27
CA LEU A 203 -12.20 19.64 18.19
C LEU A 203 -11.80 20.79 19.13
N GLY A 204 -12.79 21.59 19.57
CA GLY A 204 -12.56 22.83 20.29
C GLY A 204 -12.30 24.02 19.37
N ALA A 205 -11.96 25.17 19.98
CA ALA A 205 -11.80 26.43 19.26
C ALA A 205 -10.38 26.67 18.72
N ASP A 206 -9.40 25.89 19.18
CA ASP A 206 -7.99 26.02 18.77
C ASP A 206 -7.72 25.13 17.55
N VAL A 207 -8.25 25.57 16.40
CA VAL A 207 -8.18 24.83 15.14
C VAL A 207 -7.70 25.72 14.00
N SER A 208 -6.93 25.13 13.09
CA SER A 208 -6.71 25.71 11.76
C SER A 208 -7.84 25.30 10.82
N VAL A 209 -8.29 26.22 9.96
CA VAL A 209 -9.33 25.95 8.96
C VAL A 209 -8.77 26.27 7.59
N GLU A 210 -8.77 25.26 6.72
CA GLU A 210 -8.26 25.37 5.36
C GLU A 210 -9.34 25.02 4.33
N TYR A 211 -9.20 25.57 3.12
CA TYR A 211 -10.05 25.17 2.00
C TYR A 211 -9.75 23.73 1.62
N LYS A 212 -10.79 22.88 1.63
CA LYS A 212 -10.70 21.55 1.03
C LYS A 212 -10.68 21.66 -0.49
N LEU A 213 -9.49 21.59 -1.06
CA LEU A 213 -9.29 21.61 -2.50
C LEU A 213 -9.74 20.30 -3.17
N ASP A 214 -10.14 20.40 -4.44
CA ASP A 214 -10.58 19.27 -5.27
C ASP A 214 -9.52 18.96 -6.33
N GLY A 215 -8.33 18.54 -5.87
CA GLY A 215 -7.19 18.19 -6.70
C GLY A 215 -6.76 16.75 -6.51
N ALA A 216 -5.49 16.46 -6.83
CA ALA A 216 -4.88 15.19 -6.49
C ALA A 216 -3.90 15.37 -5.33
N ARG A 217 -4.16 14.74 -4.18
CA ARG A 217 -3.24 14.72 -3.05
C ARG A 217 -1.89 14.13 -3.46
N ILE A 218 -0.84 14.89 -3.19
CA ILE A 218 0.55 14.56 -3.44
C ILE A 218 1.36 14.65 -2.15
N GLN A 219 2.36 13.79 -2.04
CA GLN A 219 3.42 13.90 -1.06
C GLN A 219 4.73 14.14 -1.81
N VAL A 220 5.43 15.21 -1.48
CA VAL A 220 6.67 15.62 -2.14
C VAL A 220 7.82 15.42 -1.17
N HIS A 221 8.76 14.55 -1.54
CA HIS A 221 10.00 14.34 -0.81
C HIS A 221 11.13 14.98 -1.60
N ARG A 222 12.04 15.66 -0.91
CA ARG A 222 13.30 16.15 -1.46
C ARG A 222 14.44 15.86 -0.50
N ASP A 223 15.57 15.39 -1.02
CA ASP A 223 16.87 15.42 -0.36
C ASP A 223 17.94 15.89 -1.36
N GLY A 224 18.44 17.11 -1.18
CA GLY A 224 19.36 17.74 -2.13
C GLY A 224 18.72 17.92 -3.50
N THR A 225 19.19 17.16 -4.48
CA THR A 225 18.69 17.16 -5.86
C THR A 225 17.70 16.03 -6.14
N ASP A 226 17.59 15.05 -5.24
CA ASP A 226 16.71 13.91 -5.41
C ASP A 226 15.30 14.31 -4.95
N VAL A 227 14.34 14.22 -5.87
CA VAL A 227 12.93 14.56 -5.62
C VAL A 227 12.07 13.37 -5.97
N GLY A 228 11.15 13.02 -5.07
CA GLY A 228 10.10 12.03 -5.30
C GLY A 228 8.73 12.67 -5.11
N VAL A 229 7.80 12.40 -6.02
CA VAL A 229 6.40 12.82 -5.89
C VAL A 229 5.52 11.59 -5.86
N TYR A 230 4.69 11.46 -4.83
CA TYR A 230 3.87 10.29 -4.57
C TYR A 230 2.40 10.68 -4.48
N THR A 231 1.50 9.82 -4.97
CA THR A 231 0.05 10.02 -4.81
C THR A 231 -0.43 9.64 -3.41
N ARG A 232 -1.70 9.93 -3.10
CA ARG A 232 -2.42 9.39 -1.93
C ARG A 232 -2.22 7.88 -1.67
N SER A 233 -2.10 7.09 -2.74
CA SER A 233 -1.89 5.64 -2.68
C SER A 233 -0.41 5.24 -2.67
N LEU A 234 0.49 6.18 -2.36
CA LEU A 234 1.95 6.02 -2.32
C LEU A 234 2.58 5.62 -3.66
N ARG A 235 1.88 5.79 -4.78
CA ARG A 235 2.42 5.52 -6.10
C ARG A 235 3.33 6.69 -6.50
N GLU A 236 4.57 6.38 -6.85
CA GLU A 236 5.49 7.37 -7.41
C GLU A 236 5.01 7.84 -8.80
N ILE A 237 5.01 9.15 -9.00
CA ILE A 237 4.62 9.83 -10.24
C ILE A 237 5.65 10.86 -10.71
N THR A 238 6.81 10.93 -10.07
CA THR A 238 7.87 11.95 -10.28
C THR A 238 8.10 12.30 -11.75
N GLY A 239 8.30 11.29 -12.61
CA GLY A 239 8.57 11.50 -14.04
C GLY A 239 7.42 12.09 -14.85
N GLY A 240 6.19 12.09 -14.32
CA GLY A 240 5.01 12.68 -14.94
C GLY A 240 4.72 14.13 -14.53
N VAL A 241 5.43 14.67 -13.54
CA VAL A 241 5.16 16.00 -12.94
C VAL A 241 6.45 16.85 -12.80
N PRO A 242 7.19 17.11 -13.89
CA PRO A 242 8.46 17.82 -13.84
C PRO A 242 8.37 19.24 -13.25
N GLU A 243 7.22 19.89 -13.36
CA GLU A 243 6.95 21.20 -12.75
C GLU A 243 6.91 21.17 -11.23
N LEU A 244 6.39 20.10 -10.62
CA LEU A 244 6.43 19.90 -9.17
C LEU A 244 7.85 19.63 -8.68
N VAL A 245 8.64 18.90 -9.48
CA VAL A 245 10.07 18.67 -9.21
C VAL A 245 10.84 20.00 -9.21
N ALA A 246 10.65 20.82 -10.25
CA ALA A 246 11.29 22.13 -10.35
C ALA A 246 10.89 23.06 -9.19
N TRP A 247 9.61 23.06 -8.80
CA TRP A 247 9.13 23.80 -7.63
C TRP A 247 9.80 23.33 -6.33
N ALA A 248 9.86 22.02 -6.10
CA ALA A 248 10.47 21.45 -4.89
C ALA A 248 11.96 21.81 -4.79
N LEU A 249 12.70 21.78 -5.91
CA LEU A 249 14.12 22.15 -5.99
C LEU A 249 14.38 23.65 -5.74
N ALA A 250 13.39 24.51 -5.98
CA ALA A 250 13.49 25.94 -5.74
C ALA A 250 13.23 26.33 -4.27
N LEU A 251 12.74 25.40 -3.43
CA LEU A 251 12.50 25.68 -2.01
C LEU A 251 13.83 25.97 -1.27
N PRO A 252 13.82 26.91 -0.31
CA PRO A 252 15.03 27.33 0.43
C PRO A 252 15.39 26.35 1.57
N CYS A 253 15.43 25.05 1.26
CA CYS A 253 15.82 23.98 2.17
C CYS A 253 16.64 22.93 1.41
N ARG A 254 17.32 22.05 2.15
CA ARG A 254 18.04 20.89 1.60
C ARG A 254 17.15 19.67 1.54
N SER A 255 16.45 19.33 2.62
CA SER A 255 15.57 18.17 2.69
C SER A 255 14.19 18.53 3.24
N VAL A 256 13.14 17.99 2.62
CA VAL A 256 11.76 18.26 3.07
C VAL A 256 10.83 17.12 2.69
N VAL A 257 9.79 16.90 3.51
CA VAL A 257 8.63 16.07 3.18
C VAL A 257 7.37 16.90 3.36
N LEU A 258 6.67 17.17 2.26
CA LEU A 258 5.47 18.02 2.22
C LEU A 258 4.26 17.19 1.81
N ASP A 259 3.13 17.41 2.48
CA ASP A 259 1.82 16.88 2.06
C ASP A 259 0.96 18.03 1.54
N GLY A 260 0.26 17.77 0.45
CA GLY A 260 -0.43 18.83 -0.26
C GLY A 260 -1.37 18.32 -1.34
N GLU A 261 -2.05 19.27 -1.97
CA GLU A 261 -2.92 19.03 -3.11
C GLU A 261 -2.27 19.59 -4.38
N SER A 262 -2.22 18.80 -5.45
CA SER A 262 -1.88 19.28 -6.79
C SER A 262 -3.15 19.69 -7.52
N LEU A 263 -3.20 20.94 -7.97
CA LEU A 263 -4.26 21.47 -8.82
C LEU A 263 -3.80 21.54 -10.27
N ALA A 264 -4.53 20.89 -11.18
CA ALA A 264 -4.35 21.11 -12.60
C ALA A 264 -4.99 22.45 -12.99
N LEU A 265 -4.23 23.33 -13.62
CA LEU A 265 -4.75 24.62 -14.07
C LEU A 265 -5.07 24.63 -15.56
N THR A 266 -5.99 25.50 -15.98
CA THR A 266 -6.13 25.92 -17.39
C THR A 266 -4.99 26.85 -17.78
N ASP A 267 -4.83 27.15 -19.08
CA ASP A 267 -3.82 28.08 -19.57
C ASP A 267 -4.04 29.51 -19.01
N GLU A 268 -5.27 29.85 -18.61
CA GLU A 268 -5.63 31.09 -17.91
C GLU A 268 -5.44 31.02 -16.39
N GLY A 269 -4.87 29.93 -15.86
CA GLY A 269 -4.54 29.77 -14.44
C GLY A 269 -5.69 29.40 -13.51
N ARG A 270 -6.84 28.94 -14.04
CA ARG A 270 -8.00 28.51 -13.23
C ARG A 270 -7.93 27.03 -12.89
N PRO A 271 -8.32 26.58 -11.68
CA PRO A 271 -8.40 25.15 -11.36
C PRO A 271 -9.37 24.41 -12.28
N ARG A 272 -8.92 23.27 -12.82
CA ARG A 272 -9.78 22.32 -13.53
C ARG A 272 -10.51 21.43 -12.51
N PRO A 273 -11.71 20.92 -12.84
CA PRO A 273 -12.39 19.92 -12.02
C PRO A 273 -11.51 18.68 -11.79
N PHE A 274 -11.66 18.00 -10.65
CA PHE A 274 -10.86 16.82 -10.31
C PHE A 274 -10.90 15.74 -11.40
N GLN A 275 -12.05 15.51 -12.04
CA GLN A 275 -12.24 14.51 -13.10
C GLN A 275 -11.33 14.74 -14.33
N GLU A 276 -10.91 15.97 -14.58
CA GLU A 276 -9.94 16.33 -15.63
C GLU A 276 -8.49 16.33 -15.12
N SER A 277 -8.30 16.33 -13.81
CA SER A 277 -7.02 16.35 -13.10
C SER A 277 -6.50 14.96 -12.70
N VAL A 278 -7.35 13.92 -12.80
CA VAL A 278 -7.03 12.53 -12.39
C VAL A 278 -5.81 11.97 -13.12
N SER A 279 -5.57 12.43 -14.35
CA SER A 279 -4.32 12.15 -15.05
C SER A 279 -3.34 13.30 -14.80
N LEU A 280 -2.61 13.23 -13.69
CA LEU A 280 -1.40 14.05 -13.45
C LEU A 280 -0.35 13.90 -14.58
N ALA A 281 -0.53 12.93 -15.47
CA ALA A 281 0.27 12.71 -16.69
C ALA A 281 -0.28 13.45 -17.94
N GLY A 282 -1.27 14.34 -17.78
CA GLY A 282 -1.85 15.14 -18.86
C GLY A 282 -1.26 16.54 -18.95
N SER A 283 -1.27 17.13 -20.16
CA SER A 283 -0.76 18.48 -20.44
C SER A 283 -1.54 19.56 -19.67
N GLY A 284 -0.87 20.20 -18.70
CA GLY A 284 -1.38 21.34 -17.95
C GLY A 284 -0.41 21.74 -16.82
N VAL A 285 -0.40 23.01 -16.43
CA VAL A 285 0.45 23.49 -15.33
C VAL A 285 -0.10 22.97 -14.01
N GLN A 286 0.69 22.20 -13.26
CA GLN A 286 0.35 21.81 -11.89
C GLN A 286 0.81 22.90 -10.91
N ARG A 287 -0.05 23.21 -9.94
CA ARG A 287 0.31 24.05 -8.80
C ARG A 287 0.14 23.28 -7.50
N PRO A 288 1.18 23.18 -6.66
CA PRO A 288 1.06 22.59 -5.34
C PRO A 288 0.39 23.57 -4.38
N ASN A 289 -0.52 23.06 -3.58
CA ASN A 289 -1.03 23.69 -2.37
C ASN A 289 -0.70 22.80 -1.18
N VAL A 290 0.39 23.11 -0.49
CA VAL A 290 0.86 22.37 0.68
C VAL A 290 0.02 22.74 1.90
N PHE A 291 -0.35 21.73 2.68
CA PHE A 291 -1.07 21.91 3.95
C PHE A 291 -0.36 21.25 5.14
N ASP A 292 0.73 20.52 4.91
CA ASP A 292 1.51 19.88 5.99
C ASP A 292 2.99 19.76 5.63
N CYS A 293 3.84 19.77 6.65
CA CYS A 293 5.29 19.56 6.55
C CYS A 293 5.71 18.50 7.58
N LEU A 294 6.07 17.31 7.10
CA LEU A 294 6.38 16.16 7.95
C LEU A 294 7.86 16.07 8.31
N HIS A 295 8.73 16.74 7.54
CA HIS A 295 10.17 16.78 7.76
C HIS A 295 10.76 18.03 7.13
N LEU A 296 11.74 18.66 7.80
CA LEU A 296 12.52 19.78 7.29
C LEU A 296 13.97 19.70 7.77
N ASP A 297 14.92 19.69 6.84
CA ASP A 297 16.37 19.80 7.08
C ASP A 297 16.92 18.94 8.22
N GLY A 298 16.53 17.66 8.25
CA GLY A 298 17.01 16.68 9.23
C GLY A 298 16.14 16.57 10.48
N GLN A 299 15.09 17.38 10.60
CA GLN A 299 14.12 17.31 11.70
C GLN A 299 12.80 16.72 11.22
N ASP A 300 12.38 15.62 11.85
CA ASP A 300 11.04 15.08 11.67
C ASP A 300 10.04 15.90 12.50
N LEU A 301 8.92 16.27 11.88
CA LEU A 301 7.86 17.10 12.46
C LEU A 301 6.57 16.32 12.71
N ILE A 302 6.56 15.01 12.43
CA ILE A 302 5.35 14.17 12.57
C ILE A 302 4.78 14.11 14.00
N ASP A 303 5.62 14.35 15.00
CA ASP A 303 5.24 14.39 16.42
C ASP A 303 5.14 15.85 16.95
N ALA A 304 5.30 16.85 16.07
CA ALA A 304 5.18 18.26 16.40
C ALA A 304 3.71 18.74 16.26
N PRO A 305 3.29 19.77 17.03
CA PRO A 305 2.02 20.46 16.80
C PRO A 305 1.93 21.06 15.39
N LEU A 306 0.74 21.04 14.77
CA LEU A 306 0.51 21.60 13.43
C LEU A 306 0.86 23.10 13.30
N ILE A 307 0.87 23.85 14.41
CA ILE A 307 1.14 25.29 14.41
C ILE A 307 2.65 25.60 14.28
N ASP A 308 3.51 24.62 14.55
CA ASP A 308 4.98 24.75 14.51
C ASP A 308 5.54 24.42 13.12
#